data_AF-A0A832ZB94-F1
#
_entry.id   AF-A0A832ZB94-F1
#
_cell.length_a   1.000
_cell.length_b   1.000
_cell.length_c   1.000
_cell.angle_alpha   90.00
_cell.angle_beta   90.00
_cell.angle_gamma   90.00
#
_symmetry.space_group_name_H-M   'P 1'
#
loop_
_entity.id
_entity.type
_entity.pdbx_description
1 polymer ?
#
loop_
_entity_poly.entity_id
_entity_poly.type
_entity_poly.pdbx_seq_one_letter_code
_entity_poly.pdbx_strand_id
1 'polypeptide(L)'
;MTELDVIKTILNNITYRGDEVKGIGDDCAVFKVGDSYLTVTSDMMFRSTHFPDILTPFQIGMRVVTATVSDIAAMCAKPLGILISMGLPKVERGFLLDLI
;
A
#
# COMPACT_ATOMS: atom_id res chain seq x y z
N MET A 1 -2.29 9.93 21.35
CA MET A 1 -2.03 8.62 20.73
C MET A 1 -1.21 8.88 19.49
N THR A 2 0.01 8.35 19.43
CA THR A 2 0.90 8.42 18.26
C THR A 2 0.52 7.36 17.23
N GLU A 3 1.07 7.44 16.02
CA GLU A 3 0.91 6.40 14.99
C GLU A 3 1.32 5.01 15.52
N LEU A 4 2.48 4.93 16.19
CA LEU A 4 2.97 3.70 16.79
C LEU A 4 2.00 3.14 17.85
N ASP A 5 1.34 4.01 18.61
CA ASP A 5 0.34 3.57 19.60
C ASP A 5 -0.90 2.96 18.92
N VAL A 6 -1.34 3.55 17.80
CA VAL A 6 -2.46 3.03 17.00
C VAL A 6 -2.10 1.65 16.44
N ILE A 7 -0.93 1.51 15.82
CA ILE A 7 -0.45 0.24 15.27
C ILE A 7 -0.42 -0.83 16.36
N LYS A 8 0.22 -0.56 17.50
CA LYS A 8 0.27 -1.51 18.62
C LYS A 8 -1.11 -1.89 19.13
N THR A 9 -2.03 -0.94 19.19
CA THR A 9 -3.41 -1.19 19.62
C THR A 9 -4.13 -2.14 18.66
N ILE A 10 -4.04 -1.88 17.35
CA ILE A 10 -4.63 -2.74 16.33
C ILE A 10 -4.03 -4.16 16.42
N LEU A 11 -2.70 -4.27 16.48
CA LEU A 11 -1.99 -5.55 16.58
C LEU A 11 -2.44 -6.39 17.77
N ASN A 12 -2.57 -5.78 18.95
CA ASN A 12 -3.00 -6.49 20.15
C ASN A 12 -4.45 -6.98 20.09
N ASN A 13 -5.26 -6.47 19.15
CA ASN A 13 -6.67 -6.79 19.02
C ASN A 13 -7.01 -7.62 17.77
N ILE A 14 -6.03 -7.89 16.89
CA ILE A 14 -6.22 -8.78 15.75
C ILE A 14 -5.69 -10.17 16.11
N THR A 15 -6.53 -11.20 15.94
CA THR A 15 -6.07 -12.59 15.96
C THR A 15 -5.76 -13.03 14.54
N TYR A 16 -4.48 -13.06 14.16
CA TYR A 16 -4.06 -13.64 12.89
C TYR A 16 -3.83 -15.16 13.03
N ARG A 17 -4.30 -15.95 12.06
CA ARG A 17 -4.23 -17.41 12.04
C ARG A 17 -3.69 -17.95 10.70
N GLY A 18 -2.60 -17.39 10.19
CA GLY A 18 -1.95 -17.88 8.99
C GLY A 18 -0.46 -18.16 9.20
N ASP A 19 0.13 -18.93 8.28
CA ASP A 19 1.57 -19.26 8.27
C ASP A 19 2.40 -18.08 7.72
N GLU A 20 2.36 -16.92 8.38
CA GLU A 20 3.29 -15.84 8.03
C GLU A 20 4.71 -16.24 8.42
N VAL A 21 5.66 -15.99 7.52
CA VAL A 21 7.09 -16.21 7.79
C VAL A 21 7.72 -14.96 8.39
N LYS A 22 7.18 -13.79 8.02
CA LYS A 22 7.46 -12.50 8.63
C LYS A 22 6.16 -11.69 8.73
N GLY A 23 5.88 -11.25 9.94
CA GLY A 23 4.74 -10.42 10.30
C GLY A 23 5.02 -8.92 10.28
N ILE A 24 4.10 -8.21 10.91
CA ILE A 24 4.03 -6.75 10.97
C ILE A 24 5.25 -6.17 11.71
N GLY A 25 5.99 -5.28 11.05
CA GLY A 25 7.26 -4.70 11.54
C GLY A 25 8.39 -4.66 10.51
N ASP A 26 8.16 -5.22 9.33
CA ASP A 26 8.98 -5.12 8.11
C ASP A 26 8.16 -4.40 7.01
N ASP A 27 8.79 -4.02 5.89
CA ASP A 27 8.12 -3.20 4.85
C ASP A 27 6.93 -3.90 4.16
N CYS A 28 6.84 -5.24 4.23
CA CYS A 28 5.71 -6.02 3.70
C CYS A 28 5.39 -7.23 4.58
N ALA A 29 4.14 -7.72 4.51
CA ALA A 29 3.80 -9.05 5.00
C ALA A 29 4.35 -10.15 4.07
N VAL A 30 4.87 -11.25 4.62
CA VAL A 30 5.47 -12.35 3.84
C VAL A 30 4.82 -13.69 4.17
N PHE A 31 4.29 -14.35 3.14
CA PHE A 31 3.62 -15.64 3.23
C PHE A 31 4.41 -16.70 2.49
N LYS A 32 4.52 -17.90 3.06
CA LYS A 32 5.08 -19.05 2.34
C LYS A 32 4.00 -19.68 1.45
N VAL A 33 4.28 -19.82 0.16
CA VAL A 33 3.39 -20.45 -0.81
C VAL A 33 4.17 -21.51 -1.58
N GLY A 34 4.03 -22.77 -1.17
CA GLY A 34 4.86 -23.87 -1.66
C GLY A 34 6.34 -23.62 -1.38
N ASP A 35 7.15 -23.60 -2.44
CA ASP A 35 8.59 -23.33 -2.39
C ASP A 35 8.95 -21.83 -2.59
N SER A 36 7.95 -20.96 -2.69
CA SER A 36 8.12 -19.52 -2.92
C SER A 36 7.60 -18.68 -1.75
N TYR A 37 7.96 -17.40 -1.76
CA TYR A 37 7.46 -16.41 -0.81
C TYR A 37 6.63 -15.37 -1.56
N LEU A 38 5.43 -15.10 -1.05
CA LEU A 38 4.56 -14.04 -1.53
C LEU A 38 4.67 -12.85 -0.57
N THR A 39 5.04 -11.69 -1.10
CA THR A 39 5.03 -10.42 -0.37
C THR A 39 3.76 -9.63 -0.68
N VAL A 40 3.17 -9.01 0.33
CA VAL A 40 1.97 -8.19 0.20
C VAL A 40 2.14 -6.92 1.03
N THR A 41 1.90 -5.77 0.40
CA THR A 41 1.79 -4.46 1.06
C THR A 41 0.60 -3.70 0.49
N SER A 42 0.18 -2.66 1.20
CA SER A 42 -0.86 -1.73 0.77
C SER A 42 -0.63 -0.39 1.43
N ASP A 43 -0.62 0.68 0.63
CA ASP A 43 -0.65 2.05 1.13
C ASP A 43 -2.02 2.69 0.99
N MET A 44 -2.35 3.55 1.95
CA MET A 44 -3.50 4.44 1.85
C MET A 44 -3.01 5.88 1.77
N MET A 45 -3.42 6.59 0.70
CA MET A 45 -3.05 7.98 0.49
C MET A 45 -4.28 8.89 0.43
N PHE A 46 -4.22 9.98 1.19
CA PHE A 46 -5.22 11.05 1.22
C PHE A 46 -4.79 12.27 0.41
N ARG A 47 -5.73 12.86 -0.34
CA ARG A 47 -5.52 14.09 -1.12
C ARG A 47 -4.96 15.24 -0.28
N SER A 48 -5.51 15.47 0.91
CA SER A 48 -5.10 16.56 1.80
C SER A 48 -3.66 16.48 2.30
N THR A 49 -3.06 15.29 2.29
CA THR A 49 -1.79 15.04 2.98
C THR A 49 -0.68 14.62 2.03
N HIS A 50 -0.99 13.75 1.05
CA HIS A 50 0.02 13.10 0.22
C HIS A 50 0.19 13.75 -1.15
N PHE A 51 -0.80 14.52 -1.61
CA PHE A 51 -0.83 15.07 -2.96
C PHE A 51 -0.96 16.60 -2.93
N PRO A 52 0.17 17.32 -2.98
CA PRO A 52 0.16 18.77 -3.18
C PRO A 52 -0.68 19.19 -4.40
N ASP A 53 -1.25 20.39 -4.36
CA ASP A 53 -2.17 20.86 -5.41
C ASP A 53 -1.53 21.03 -6.78
N ILE A 54 -0.21 21.16 -6.81
CA ILE A 54 0.59 21.28 -8.03
C ILE A 54 0.72 19.96 -8.81
N LEU A 55 0.38 18.81 -8.22
CA LEU A 55 0.54 17.53 -8.89
C LEU A 55 -0.54 17.31 -9.94
N THR A 56 -0.12 16.89 -11.13
CA THR A 56 -1.05 16.43 -12.17
C THR A 56 -1.66 15.07 -11.79
N PRO A 57 -2.80 14.67 -12.37
CA PRO A 57 -3.37 13.34 -12.15
C PRO A 57 -2.35 12.21 -12.41
N PHE A 58 -1.57 12.30 -13.48
CA PHE A 58 -0.54 11.30 -13.79
C PHE A 58 0.52 11.19 -12.70
N GLN A 59 0.98 12.34 -12.16
CA GLN A 59 1.94 12.35 -11.06
C GLN A 59 1.36 11.77 -9.77
N ILE A 60 0.05 11.96 -9.53
CA ILE A 60 -0.66 11.32 -8.41
C ILE A 60 -0.65 9.81 -8.59
N GLY A 61 -1.06 9.30 -9.76
CA GLY A 61 -1.07 7.86 -10.05
C GLY A 61 0.31 7.23 -9.98
N MET A 62 1.31 7.88 -10.57
CA MET A 62 2.71 7.46 -10.48
C MET A 62 3.19 7.39 -9.03
N ARG A 63 2.84 8.37 -8.19
CA ARG A 63 3.19 8.36 -6.77
C ARG A 63 2.51 7.22 -6.00
N VAL A 64 1.23 6.97 -6.28
CA VAL A 64 0.47 5.85 -5.67
C VAL A 64 1.16 4.52 -5.99
N VAL A 65 1.50 4.28 -7.25
CA VAL A 65 2.16 3.05 -7.68
C VAL A 65 3.56 2.94 -7.10
N THR A 66 4.37 4.00 -7.19
CA THR A 66 5.79 3.95 -6.80
C THR A 66 5.98 3.75 -5.30
N ALA A 67 5.15 4.36 -4.45
CA ALA A 67 5.25 4.16 -3.00
C ALA A 67 5.02 2.69 -2.63
N THR A 68 3.91 2.10 -3.06
CA THR A 68 3.58 0.71 -2.70
C THR A 68 4.52 -0.30 -3.35
N VAL A 69 5.02 -0.03 -4.56
CA VAL A 69 6.05 -0.88 -5.19
C VAL A 69 7.40 -0.75 -4.48
N SER A 70 7.70 0.39 -3.84
CA SER A 70 8.97 0.59 -3.16
C SER A 70 9.12 -0.33 -1.94
N ASP A 71 8.06 -0.62 -1.20
CA ASP A 71 8.05 -1.60 -0.11
C ASP A 71 8.41 -3.00 -0.62
N ILE A 72 7.79 -3.42 -1.74
CA ILE A 72 8.08 -4.72 -2.37
C ILE A 72 9.54 -4.81 -2.79
N ALA A 73 10.09 -3.72 -3.35
CA ALA A 73 11.48 -3.64 -3.76
C ALA A 73 12.43 -3.67 -2.56
N ALA A 74 12.09 -3.04 -1.44
CA ALA A 74 12.86 -3.07 -0.19
C ALA A 74 12.97 -4.50 0.36
N MET A 75 11.95 -5.32 0.13
CA MET A 75 11.91 -6.74 0.51
C MET A 75 12.63 -7.68 -0.48
N CYS A 76 13.38 -7.15 -1.44
CA CYS A 76 14.05 -7.91 -2.51
C CYS A 76 13.08 -8.80 -3.32
N ALA A 77 11.80 -8.44 -3.37
CA ALA A 77 10.78 -9.19 -4.09
C ALA A 77 10.50 -8.58 -5.47
N LYS A 78 10.00 -9.40 -6.39
CA LYS A 78 9.57 -8.96 -7.72
C LYS A 78 8.09 -8.61 -7.69
N PRO A 79 7.67 -7.38 -8.03
CA PRO A 79 6.25 -7.04 -8.15
C PRO A 79 5.54 -7.92 -9.19
N LEU A 80 4.39 -8.47 -8.81
CA LEU A 80 3.56 -9.33 -9.68
C LEU A 80 2.31 -8.62 -10.20
N GLY A 81 1.80 -7.66 -9.46
CA GLY A 81 0.59 -6.90 -9.77
C GLY A 81 0.32 -5.87 -8.69
N ILE A 82 -0.70 -5.04 -8.92
CA ILE A 82 -1.08 -3.95 -8.02
C ILE A 82 -2.61 -4.01 -7.84
N LEU A 83 -3.06 -3.83 -6.60
CA LEU A 83 -4.47 -3.60 -6.28
C LEU A 83 -4.67 -2.10 -6.00
N ILE A 84 -5.69 -1.51 -6.61
CA ILE A 84 -6.05 -0.10 -6.37
C ILE A 84 -7.45 -0.05 -5.75
N SER A 85 -7.55 0.58 -4.58
CA SER A 85 -8.81 0.95 -3.95
C SER A 85 -8.88 2.48 -3.87
N MET A 86 -9.92 3.08 -4.44
CA MET A 86 -10.04 4.52 -4.57
C MET A 86 -11.42 5.02 -4.17
N GLY A 87 -11.45 6.06 -3.33
CA GLY A 87 -12.63 6.87 -3.07
C GLY A 87 -12.49 8.25 -3.71
N LEU A 88 -13.51 8.67 -4.45
CA LEU A 88 -13.59 10.00 -5.06
C LEU A 88 -14.90 10.69 -4.64
N PRO A 89 -14.89 12.00 -4.32
CA PRO A 89 -16.11 12.74 -4.01
C PRO A 89 -17.01 12.88 -5.25
N LYS A 90 -16.41 12.92 -6.44
CA LYS A 90 -17.07 12.94 -7.75
C LYS A 90 -16.19 12.22 -8.76
N VAL A 91 -16.82 11.42 -9.63
CA VAL A 91 -16.13 10.73 -10.72
C VAL A 91 -16.04 11.66 -11.92
N GLU A 92 -14.83 12.01 -12.33
CA GLU A 92 -14.57 12.81 -13.53
C GLU A 92 -13.69 12.02 -14.50
N ARG A 93 -14.21 11.77 -15.70
CA ARG A 93 -13.57 10.87 -16.68
C ARG A 93 -12.19 11.32 -17.11
N GLY A 94 -11.97 12.63 -17.29
CA GLY A 94 -10.67 13.18 -17.68
C GLY A 94 -9.61 12.88 -16.62
N PHE A 95 -9.92 13.15 -15.35
CA PHE A 95 -9.05 12.82 -14.23
C PHE A 95 -8.68 11.33 -14.20
N LEU A 96 -9.66 10.43 -14.39
CA LEU A 96 -9.42 8.99 -14.37
C LEU A 96 -8.53 8.51 -15.53
N LEU A 97 -8.69 9.09 -16.72
CA LEU A 97 -7.85 8.76 -17.88
C LEU A 97 -6.43 9.27 -17.70
N ASP A 98 -6.26 10.43 -17.07
CA ASP A 98 -4.95 11.03 -16.84
C ASP A 98 -4.23 10.44 -15.62
N LEU A 99 -4.92 9.68 -14.78
CA LEU A 99 -4.36 9.06 -13.57
C LEU A 99 -3.42 7.88 -13.90
N ILE A 100 -3.65 7.19 -15.01
CA ILE A 100 -2.98 5.92 -15.39
C ILE A 100 -2.21 6.05 -16.69
#